data_AF-A0A929ZJS8-F1
#
_entry.id   AF-A0A929ZJS8-F1
#
_cell.length_a   1.000
_cell.length_b   1.000
_cell.length_c   1.000
_cell.angle_alpha   90.00
_cell.angle_beta   90.00
_cell.angle_gamma   90.00
#
_symmetry.space_group_name_H-M   'P 1'
#
loop_
_entity.id
_entity.type
_entity.pdbx_description
1 polymer ?
#
loop_
_entity_poly.entity_id
_entity_poly.type
_entity_poly.pdbx_seq_one_letter_code
_entity_poly.pdbx_strand_id
1 'polypeptide(L)'
;LAHIVDYLKVPVLCYGLRSDFQLNLFEGSERLLAIADELHEVKTVCWCGKKATCNARYNEHGIVRVGTQVLLGANDEYIALCRKHFLEGKLHGEETVGLK
;
A
#
# COMPACT_ATOMS: atom_id res chain seq x y z
N LEU A 1 19.56 -6.69 11.00
CA LEU A 1 18.36 -6.97 11.81
C LEU A 1 18.30 -8.44 12.20
N ALA A 2 18.34 -9.40 11.27
CA ALA A 2 18.41 -10.84 11.59
C ALA A 2 19.49 -11.20 12.63
N HIS A 3 20.73 -10.70 12.47
CA HIS A 3 21.80 -10.91 13.45
C HIS A 3 21.44 -10.52 14.90
N ILE A 4 20.63 -9.48 15.11
CA ILE A 4 20.19 -9.04 16.44
C ILE A 4 19.24 -10.09 17.04
N VAL A 5 18.33 -10.62 16.25
CA VAL A 5 17.42 -11.69 16.66
C VAL A 5 18.19 -12.98 16.94
N ASP A 6 19.05 -13.39 16.00
CA ASP A 6 19.74 -14.68 16.04
C ASP A 6 20.78 -14.77 17.17
N TYR A 7 21.61 -13.75 17.32
CA TYR A 7 22.79 -13.81 18.20
C TYR A 7 22.61 -13.03 19.50
N LEU A 8 21.87 -11.92 19.47
CA LEU A 8 21.61 -11.11 20.67
C LEU A 8 20.31 -11.50 21.38
N LYS A 9 19.47 -12.35 20.74
CA LYS A 9 18.19 -12.83 21.29
C LYS A 9 17.23 -11.69 21.65
N VAL A 10 17.28 -10.58 20.92
CA VAL A 10 16.39 -9.43 21.11
C VAL A 10 15.31 -9.44 20.01
N PRO A 11 14.01 -9.43 20.36
CA PRO A 11 12.94 -9.30 19.38
C PRO A 11 13.01 -7.96 18.64
N VAL A 12 12.84 -7.98 17.32
CA VAL A 12 12.85 -6.79 16.47
C VAL A 12 11.53 -6.69 15.71
N LEU A 13 10.81 -5.58 15.90
CA LEU A 13 9.58 -5.28 15.17
C LEU A 13 9.82 -4.14 14.18
N CYS A 14 9.40 -4.32 12.94
CA CYS A 14 9.47 -3.32 11.88
C CYS A 14 8.09 -3.08 11.29
N TYR A 15 7.75 -1.82 11.04
CA TYR A 15 6.48 -1.42 10.44
C TYR A 15 6.73 -0.46 9.27
N GLY A 16 6.00 -0.63 8.19
CA GLY A 16 6.14 0.23 7.02
C GLY A 16 5.28 -0.20 5.84
N LEU A 17 5.27 0.62 4.80
CA LEU A 17 4.62 0.31 3.54
C LEU A 17 5.45 -0.72 2.77
N ARG A 18 4.80 -1.78 2.29
CA ARG A 18 5.46 -2.80 1.47
C ARG A 18 5.89 -2.25 0.12
N SER A 19 4.96 -1.56 -0.55
CA SER A 19 5.10 -1.12 -1.93
C SER A 19 4.62 0.30 -2.10
N ASP A 20 5.15 0.98 -3.11
CA ASP A 20 4.74 2.31 -3.52
C ASP A 20 3.41 2.32 -4.30
N PHE A 21 3.05 3.51 -4.79
CA PHE A 21 1.82 3.74 -5.55
C PHE A 21 1.80 3.07 -6.94
N GLN A 22 2.95 2.60 -7.42
CA GLN A 22 3.13 1.87 -8.68
C GLN A 22 3.23 0.35 -8.45
N LEU A 23 3.10 -0.11 -7.21
CA LEU A 23 3.28 -1.50 -6.77
C LEU A 23 4.73 -2.01 -6.80
N ASN A 24 5.72 -1.13 -6.86
CA ASN A 24 7.12 -1.51 -6.67
C ASN A 24 7.42 -1.60 -5.17
N LEU A 25 8.26 -2.55 -4.77
CA LEU A 25 8.71 -2.62 -3.38
C LEU A 25 9.56 -1.39 -3.05
N PHE A 26 9.43 -0.89 -1.81
CA PHE A 26 10.45 0.00 -1.27
C PHE A 26 11.71 -0.83 -0.98
N GLU A 27 12.89 -0.32 -1.32
CA GLU A 27 14.17 -1.03 -1.12
C GLU A 27 14.35 -1.53 0.32
N GLY A 28 14.06 -0.68 1.31
CA GLY A 28 14.11 -1.07 2.72
C GLY A 28 13.11 -2.18 3.06
N SER A 29 11.89 -2.09 2.53
CA SER A 29 10.85 -3.10 2.73
C SER A 29 11.21 -4.42 2.05
N GLU A 30 11.78 -4.40 0.85
CA GLU A 30 12.27 -5.60 0.16
C GLU A 30 13.27 -6.36 1.03
N ARG A 31 14.26 -5.65 1.59
CA ARG A 31 15.24 -6.28 2.49
C ARG A 31 14.59 -6.86 3.74
N LEU A 32 13.64 -6.15 4.34
CA LEU A 32 12.92 -6.62 5.53
C LEU A 32 12.09 -7.87 5.24
N LEU A 33 11.37 -7.90 4.12
CA LEU A 33 10.57 -9.06 3.71
C LEU A 33 11.43 -10.30 3.46
N ALA A 34 12.63 -10.13 2.90
CA ALA A 34 13.54 -11.23 2.58
C ALA A 34 14.10 -11.94 3.83
N ILE A 35 14.13 -11.26 4.98
CA ILE A 35 14.76 -11.78 6.21
C ILE A 35 13.79 -11.91 7.39
N ALA A 36 12.51 -11.57 7.22
CA ALA A 36 11.54 -11.59 8.30
C ALA A 36 11.13 -13.03 8.64
N ASP A 37 11.17 -13.38 9.93
CA ASP A 37 10.64 -14.64 10.43
C ASP A 37 9.09 -14.66 10.37
N GLU A 38 8.46 -13.52 10.66
CA GLU A 38 7.01 -13.36 10.65
C GLU A 38 6.58 -12.12 9.88
N LEU A 39 5.51 -12.24 9.08
CA LEU A 39 4.94 -11.16 8.29
C LEU A 39 3.47 -10.94 8.66
N HIS A 40 3.18 -9.78 9.24
CA HIS A 40 1.83 -9.36 9.59
C HIS A 40 1.39 -8.22 8.68
N GLU A 41 0.36 -8.46 7.88
CA GLU A 41 -0.23 -7.44 7.02
C GLU A 41 -1.42 -6.77 7.70
N VAL A 42 -1.35 -5.45 7.85
CA VAL A 42 -2.50 -4.65 8.30
C VAL A 42 -3.53 -4.60 7.18
N LYS A 43 -4.68 -5.23 7.41
CA LYS A 43 -5.75 -5.33 6.41
C LYS A 43 -6.53 -4.03 6.33
N THR A 44 -6.59 -3.46 5.13
CA THR A 44 -7.55 -2.43 4.76
C THR A 44 -8.55 -3.00 3.75
N VAL A 45 -9.65 -2.28 3.54
CA VAL A 45 -10.77 -2.74 2.70
C VAL A 45 -10.92 -1.78 1.54
N CYS A 46 -10.94 -2.32 0.32
CA CYS A 46 -11.35 -1.57 -0.86
C CYS A 46 -12.86 -1.30 -0.76
N TRP A 47 -13.33 -0.21 -1.34
CA TRP A 47 -14.77 0.12 -1.39
C TRP A 47 -15.69 -1.02 -1.88
N CYS A 48 -15.15 -2.01 -2.60
CA CYS A 48 -15.89 -3.20 -3.04
C CYS A 48 -15.96 -4.35 -2.04
N GLY A 49 -15.51 -4.14 -0.80
CA GLY A 49 -15.47 -5.13 0.27
C GLY A 49 -14.29 -6.12 0.19
N LYS A 50 -13.53 -6.13 -0.91
CA LYS A 50 -12.33 -6.97 -1.02
C LYS A 50 -11.16 -6.35 -0.27
N LYS A 51 -10.23 -7.19 0.18
CA LYS A 51 -8.95 -6.77 0.76
C LYS A 51 -8.24 -5.77 -0.16
N ALA A 52 -7.90 -4.60 0.37
CA ALA A 52 -7.05 -3.64 -0.32
C ALA A 52 -5.59 -4.07 -0.17
N THR A 53 -4.85 -4.02 -1.27
CA THR A 53 -3.43 -4.41 -1.35
C THR A 53 -2.57 -3.35 -2.02
N CYS A 54 -3.20 -2.24 -2.44
CA CYS A 54 -2.61 -1.19 -3.24
C CYS A 54 -2.89 0.14 -2.56
N ASN A 55 -1.84 0.92 -2.31
CA ASN A 55 -1.98 2.31 -1.85
C ASN A 55 -1.90 3.22 -3.07
N ALA A 56 -3.04 3.44 -3.73
CA ALA A 56 -3.09 4.14 -5.01
C ALA A 56 -2.96 5.65 -4.79
N ARG A 57 -1.99 6.28 -5.47
CA ARG A 57 -1.93 7.75 -5.55
C ARG A 57 -2.94 8.24 -6.59
N TYR A 58 -3.66 9.32 -6.31
CA TYR A 58 -4.62 9.90 -7.25
C TYR A 58 -4.58 11.42 -7.24
N ASN A 59 -5.10 12.02 -8.31
CA ASN A 59 -5.31 13.46 -8.45
C ASN A 59 -6.66 13.71 -9.15
N GLU A 60 -6.91 14.95 -9.58
CA GLU A 60 -8.14 15.35 -10.29
C GLU A 60 -8.40 14.57 -11.59
N HIS A 61 -7.37 13.94 -12.17
CA HIS A 61 -7.45 13.16 -13.40
C HIS A 61 -7.55 11.65 -13.16
N GLY A 62 -7.57 11.20 -11.90
CA GLY A 62 -7.64 9.79 -11.53
C GLY A 62 -6.34 9.24 -10.93
N ILE A 63 -6.10 7.93 -11.10
CA ILE A 63 -4.91 7.28 -10.52
C ILE A 63 -3.64 7.75 -11.22
N VAL A 64 -2.69 8.23 -10.43
CA VAL A 64 -1.34 8.59 -10.88
C VAL A 64 -0.51 7.33 -11.07
N ARG A 65 0.13 7.16 -12.23
CA ARG A 65 0.92 5.98 -12.58
C ARG A 65 2.42 6.22 -12.70
N VAL A 66 2.83 7.48 -12.72
CA VAL A 66 4.22 7.89 -12.90
C VAL A 66 4.54 9.03 -11.94
N GLY A 67 5.81 9.17 -11.59
CA GLY A 67 6.30 10.22 -10.70
C GLY A 67 7.14 9.68 -9.56
N THR A 68 7.62 10.60 -8.71
CA THR A 68 8.50 10.28 -7.60
C THR A 68 7.81 9.38 -6.57
N GLN A 69 8.53 8.37 -6.09
CA GLN A 69 8.03 7.37 -5.16
C GLN A 69 7.53 7.99 -3.84
N VAL A 70 8.25 9.00 -3.34
CA VAL A 70 7.93 9.71 -2.09
C VAL A 70 7.38 11.09 -2.40
N LEU A 71 6.23 11.41 -1.80
CA LEU A 71 5.64 12.75 -1.80
C LEU A 71 5.23 13.07 -0.35
N LEU A 72 5.85 14.09 0.24
CA LEU A 72 5.55 14.52 1.61
C LEU A 72 4.35 15.49 1.59
N GLY A 73 3.43 15.33 2.53
CA GLY A 73 2.28 16.24 2.70
C GLY A 73 1.03 15.90 1.87
N ALA A 74 1.01 14.76 1.18
CA ALA A 74 -0.06 14.35 0.27
C ALA A 74 -1.01 13.28 0.87
N ASN A 75 -1.38 13.39 2.15
CA ASN A 75 -2.22 12.38 2.81
C ASN A 75 -3.59 12.23 2.12
N ASP A 76 -4.13 13.33 1.58
CA ASP A 76 -5.41 13.38 0.87
C ASP A 76 -5.32 12.96 -0.61
N GLU A 77 -4.17 12.40 -1.03
CA GLU A 77 -3.93 11.93 -2.41
C GLU A 77 -3.71 10.42 -2.49
N TYR A 78 -4.03 9.66 -1.43
CA TYR A 78 -3.92 8.20 -1.42
C TYR A 78 -5.23 7.49 -1.05
N ILE A 79 -5.52 6.41 -1.77
CA ILE A 79 -6.68 5.56 -1.50
C ILE A 79 -6.31 4.07 -1.52
N ALA A 80 -6.84 3.33 -0.54
CA ALA A 80 -6.63 1.89 -0.43
C ALA A 80 -7.56 1.15 -1.41
N LEU A 81 -6.96 0.45 -2.40
CA LEU A 81 -7.69 -0.30 -3.42
C LEU A 81 -7.28 -1.77 -3.45
N CYS A 82 -8.21 -2.62 -3.88
CA CYS A 82 -7.85 -3.96 -4.33
C CYS A 82 -7.13 -3.87 -5.67
N ARG A 83 -6.31 -4.89 -5.99
CA ARG A 83 -5.53 -4.92 -7.24
C ARG A 83 -6.39 -4.71 -8.49
N LYS A 84 -7.60 -5.26 -8.53
CA LYS A 84 -8.52 -5.11 -9.67
C LYS A 84 -8.86 -3.63 -9.92
N HIS A 85 -9.37 -2.91 -8.92
CA HIS A 85 -9.77 -1.51 -9.07
C HIS A 85 -8.58 -0.57 -9.21
N PHE A 86 -7.43 -0.93 -8.62
CA PHE A 86 -6.18 -0.26 -8.94
C PHE A 86 -5.86 -0.36 -10.43
N LEU A 87 -5.95 -1.53 -11.06
CA LEU A 87 -5.64 -1.68 -12.49
C LEU A 87 -6.68 -1.01 -13.39
N GLU A 88 -7.96 -1.09 -13.03
CA GLU A 88 -9.06 -0.48 -13.79
C GLU A 88 -9.13 1.05 -13.67
N GLY A 89 -8.42 1.66 -12.71
CA GLY A 89 -8.49 3.11 -12.51
C GLY A 89 -9.72 3.59 -11.73
N LYS A 90 -10.43 2.68 -11.04
CA LYS A 90 -11.69 2.99 -10.35
C LYS A 90 -11.43 3.38 -8.88
N LEU A 91 -11.54 4.67 -8.60
CA LEU A 91 -11.33 5.22 -7.24
C LEU A 91 -12.47 4.89 -6.28
N HIS A 92 -13.72 4.93 -6.74
CA HIS A 92 -14.90 4.67 -5.93
C HIS A 92 -15.85 3.70 -6.63
N GLY A 93 -16.82 3.17 -5.87
CA GLY A 93 -17.95 2.46 -6.47
C GLY A 93 -18.76 3.43 -7.31
N GLU A 94 -19.43 2.92 -8.34
CA GLU A 94 -20.51 3.65 -8.99
C GLU A 94 -21.58 3.86 -7.90
N GLU A 95 -21.55 5.00 -7.21
CA GLU A 95 -22.77 5.52 -6.62
C GLU A 95 -23.70 5.68 -7.82
N THR A 96 -24.82 4.95 -7.81
CA THR A 96 -25.96 5.35 -8.59
C THR A 96 -26.19 6.82 -8.25
N VAL A 97 -25.84 7.71 -9.17
CA VAL A 97 -26.38 9.07 -9.23
C VAL A 97 -27.87 8.85 -9.39
N GLY A 98 -28.53 8.69 -8.25
CA GLY A 98 -29.97 8.61 -8.16
C GLY A 98 -30.48 9.95 -8.62
N LEU A 99 -30.90 10.00 -9.88
CA LEU A 99 -32.04 10.78 -10.31
C LEU A 99 -33.11 10.67 -9.20
N LYS A 100 -33.19 11.70 -8.37
CA LYS A 100 -34.41 12.12 -7.70
C LYS A 100 -34.71 13.52 -8.19
#